data_AF-A0AAI8B8U1-F1
#
_entry.id   AF-A0AAI8B8U1-F1
#
_cell.length_a   1.000
_cell.length_b   1.000
_cell.length_c   1.000
_cell.angle_alpha   90.00
_cell.angle_beta   90.00
_cell.angle_gamma   90.00
#
_symmetry.space_group_name_H-M   'P 1'
#
loop_
_entity.id
_entity.type
_entity.pdbx_description
1 polymer ?
#
loop_
_entity_poly.entity_id
_entity_poly.type
_entity_poly.pdbx_seq_one_letter_code
_entity_poly.pdbx_strand_id
1 'polypeptide(L)'
;MSIRVRTANLTEVRRLLHRVLGPALDIYTAVIDNKTGQACLQLELARACVSDAMSSIMCVLPEAEFGTIRRSARPPASRAPTTRMRATD
;
A
#
# COMPACT_ATOMS: atom_id res chain seq x y z
N MET A 1 4.59 -3.10 5.81
CA MET A 1 5.62 -2.04 5.72
C MET A 1 4.93 -0.68 5.66
N SER A 2 5.65 0.44 5.68
CA SER A 2 5.04 1.76 5.43
C SER A 2 5.91 2.61 4.51
N ILE A 3 5.28 3.50 3.75
CA ILE A 3 5.97 4.52 2.95
C ILE A 3 5.41 5.90 3.24
N ARG A 4 6.22 6.96 3.15
CA ARG A 4 5.75 8.35 3.20
C ARG A 4 5.83 9.01 1.82
N VAL A 5 4.82 9.81 1.50
CA VAL A 5 4.70 10.57 0.26
C VAL A 5 4.03 11.91 0.53
N ARG A 6 4.16 12.88 -0.39
CA ARG A 6 3.38 14.12 -0.30
C ARG A 6 1.89 13.86 -0.47
N THR A 7 1.06 14.46 0.38
CA THR A 7 -0.40 14.28 0.38
C THR A 7 -1.03 14.64 -0.97
N ALA A 8 -0.49 15.66 -1.66
CA ALA A 8 -0.93 16.06 -2.99
C ALA A 8 -0.85 14.93 -4.04
N ASN A 9 0.04 13.96 -3.83
CA ASN A 9 0.27 12.86 -4.76
C ASN A 9 -0.49 11.57 -4.37
N LEU A 10 -1.27 11.58 -3.29
CA LEU A 10 -1.82 10.37 -2.67
C LEU A 10 -2.68 9.54 -3.64
N THR A 11 -3.50 10.20 -4.47
CA THR A 11 -4.35 9.53 -5.47
C THR A 11 -3.52 8.83 -6.54
N GLU A 12 -2.45 9.48 -7.00
CA GLU A 12 -1.57 8.93 -8.02
C GLU A 12 -0.73 7.78 -7.45
N VAL A 13 -0.16 7.96 -6.26
CA VAL A 13 0.55 6.92 -5.51
C VAL A 13 -0.35 5.70 -5.32
N ARG A 14 -1.63 5.87 -4.98
CA ARG A 14 -2.57 4.76 -4.85
C ARG A 14 -2.71 3.97 -6.16
N ARG A 15 -2.90 4.66 -7.29
CA ARG A 15 -3.05 4.01 -8.62
C ARG A 15 -1.78 3.25 -9.00
N LEU A 16 -0.64 3.89 -8.79
CA LEU A 16 0.68 3.36 -9.09
C LEU A 16 0.99 2.11 -8.26
N LEU A 17 0.70 2.14 -6.96
CA LEU A 17 0.85 0.96 -6.08
C LEU A 17 -0.05 -0.18 -6.52
N HIS A 18 -1.31 0.09 -6.90
CA HIS A 18 -2.18 -0.95 -7.46
C HIS A 18 -1.66 -1.50 -8.79
N ARG A 19 -1.07 -0.68 -9.66
CA ARG A 19 -0.48 -1.16 -10.92
C ARG A 19 0.74 -2.04 -10.68
N VAL A 20 1.60 -1.65 -9.76
CA VAL A 20 2.91 -2.28 -9.52
C VAL A 20 2.78 -3.53 -8.64
N LEU A 21 2.01 -3.44 -7.55
CA LEU A 21 1.86 -4.51 -6.58
C LEU A 21 0.65 -5.39 -6.86
N GLY A 22 -0.35 -4.86 -7.57
CA GLY A 22 -1.51 -5.62 -8.01
C GLY A 22 -2.17 -6.41 -6.88
N PRO A 23 -2.43 -7.72 -7.08
CA PRO A 23 -3.04 -8.59 -6.09
C PRO A 23 -2.20 -8.81 -4.81
N ALA A 24 -0.91 -8.48 -4.82
CA ALA A 24 -0.07 -8.61 -3.63
C ALA A 24 -0.41 -7.58 -2.55
N LEU A 25 -1.02 -6.45 -2.96
CA LEU A 25 -1.47 -5.39 -2.06
C LEU A 25 -2.83 -5.76 -1.43
N ASP A 26 -2.80 -6.15 -0.16
CA ASP A 26 -3.98 -6.65 0.57
C ASP A 26 -4.76 -5.50 1.25
N ILE A 27 -4.10 -4.78 2.17
CA ILE A 27 -4.66 -3.59 2.83
C ILE A 27 -3.65 -2.46 2.76
N TYR A 28 -4.17 -1.27 2.46
CA TYR A 28 -3.43 -0.04 2.70
C TYR A 28 -4.21 0.95 3.55
N THR A 29 -3.56 1.50 4.57
CA THR A 29 -4.10 2.59 5.39
C THR A 29 -3.27 3.83 5.10
N ALA A 30 -3.92 4.91 4.66
CA ALA A 30 -3.26 6.21 4.51
C ALA A 30 -3.57 7.07 5.74
N VAL A 31 -2.52 7.43 6.49
CA VAL A 31 -2.58 8.42 7.56
C VAL A 31 -2.08 9.73 6.99
N ILE A 32 -2.96 10.73 6.90
CA ILE A 32 -2.63 12.05 6.37
C ILE A 32 -2.24 12.97 7.53
N ASP A 33 -1.04 13.54 7.44
CA ASP A 33 -0.60 14.61 8.30
C ASP A 33 -0.73 15.96 7.57
N ASN A 34 -1.81 16.68 7.89
CA ASN A 34 -2.10 17.99 7.32
C ASN A 34 -1.11 19.08 7.78
N LYS A 35 -0.35 18.86 8.87
CA LYS A 35 0.64 19.83 9.35
C LYS A 35 1.91 19.80 8.50
N THR A 36 2.32 18.61 8.06
CA THR A 36 3.55 18.42 7.27
C THR A 36 3.27 18.28 5.77
N GLY A 37 2.01 18.15 5.36
CA GLY A 37 1.63 17.90 3.97
C GLY A 37 2.07 16.51 3.48
N GLN A 38 2.27 15.57 4.41
CA GLN A 38 2.71 14.20 4.15
C GLN A 38 1.59 13.21 4.41
N ALA A 39 1.63 12.10 3.69
CA ALA A 39 0.80 10.94 3.89
C ALA A 39 1.68 9.71 4.14
N CYS A 40 1.40 8.99 5.22
CA CYS A 40 2.03 7.71 5.52
C CYS A 40 1.08 6.60 5.07
N LEU A 41 1.52 5.77 4.13
CA LEU A 41 0.79 4.59 3.67
C LEU A 41 1.35 3.36 4.36
N GLN A 42 0.52 2.65 5.11
CA GLN A 42 0.82 1.30 5.58
C GLN A 42 0.44 0.32 4.47
N LEU A 43 1.31 -0.63 4.16
CA LEU A 43 1.13 -1.65 3.12
C LEU A 43 1.23 -3.04 3.76
N GLU A 44 0.20 -3.85 3.59
CA GLU A 44 0.22 -5.27 3.96
C GLU A 44 0.48 -6.14 2.72
N LEU A 45 1.52 -6.98 2.81
CA LEU A 45 2.01 -7.84 1.73
C LEU A 45 2.46 -9.18 2.31
N ALA A 46 2.53 -10.22 1.49
CA ALA A 46 3.22 -11.45 1.86
C ALA A 46 4.71 -11.18 2.12
N ARG A 47 5.28 -11.81 3.17
CA ARG A 47 6.69 -11.61 3.56
C ARG A 47 7.66 -11.83 2.40
N ALA A 48 7.39 -12.82 1.55
CA ALA A 48 8.23 -13.14 0.39
C ALA A 48 8.27 -12.00 -0.64
N CYS A 49 7.21 -11.19 -0.74
CA CYS A 49 7.08 -10.14 -1.75
C CYS A 49 7.64 -8.77 -1.29
N VAL A 50 8.10 -8.65 -0.03
CA VAL A 50 8.50 -7.34 0.53
C VAL A 50 9.68 -6.72 -0.23
N SER A 51 10.72 -7.51 -0.55
CA SER A 51 11.91 -6.99 -1.25
C SER A 51 11.58 -6.52 -2.66
N ASP A 52 10.81 -7.32 -3.40
CA ASP A 52 10.40 -7.00 -4.77
C ASP A 52 9.46 -5.80 -4.80
N ALA A 53 8.56 -5.70 -3.82
CA ALA A 53 7.69 -4.55 -3.65
C ALA A 53 8.47 -3.27 -3.35
N MET A 54 9.45 -3.32 -2.45
CA MET A 54 10.30 -2.15 -2.16
C MET A 54 11.07 -1.70 -3.40
N SER A 55 11.68 -2.63 -4.11
CA SER A 55 12.42 -2.35 -5.35
C SER A 55 11.52 -1.71 -6.41
N SER A 56 10.34 -2.29 -6.61
CA SER A 56 9.38 -1.78 -7.58
C SER A 56 8.86 -0.40 -7.19
N ILE A 57 8.59 -0.15 -5.90
CA ILE A 57 8.20 1.17 -5.39
C ILE A 57 9.32 2.19 -5.61
N MET A 58 10.57 1.86 -5.29
CA MET A 58 11.70 2.78 -5.50
C MET A 58 11.85 3.21 -6.97
N CYS A 59 11.58 2.30 -7.92
CA CYS A 59 11.63 2.63 -9.34
C CYS A 59 10.58 3.67 -9.77
N VAL A 60 9.40 3.66 -9.14
CA VAL A 60 8.27 4.50 -9.55
C VAL A 60 8.02 5.70 -8.63
N LEU A 61 8.51 5.63 -7.39
CA LEU A 61 8.46 6.65 -6.34
C LEU A 61 9.85 6.75 -5.69
N PRO A 62 10.84 7.33 -6.38
CA PRO A 62 12.20 7.42 -5.85
C PRO A 62 12.28 8.25 -4.55
N GLU A 63 11.36 9.20 -4.38
CA GLU A 63 11.25 10.04 -3.19
C GLU A 63 10.50 9.38 -2.02
N ALA A 64 10.04 8.13 -2.16
CA ALA A 64 9.31 7.44 -1.10
C ALA A 64 10.24 7.04 0.05
N GLU A 65 9.93 7.50 1.25
CA GLU A 65 10.66 7.08 2.45
C GLU A 65 10.06 5.80 3.02
N PHE A 66 10.85 4.74 3.14
CA PHE A 66 10.41 3.50 3.77
C PHE A 66 10.51 3.57 5.30
N GLY A 67 9.38 3.33 5.96
CA GLY A 67 9.32 3.13 7.40
C GLY A 67 9.54 1.67 7.79
N THR A 68 9.38 1.38 9.08
CA THR A 68 9.75 0.06 9.59
C THR A 68 8.82 -1.05 9.12
N ILE A 69 9.41 -2.20 8.78
CA ILE A 69 8.66 -3.40 8.42
C ILE A 69 8.24 -4.11 9.71
N ARG A 70 6.95 -4.43 9.81
CA ARG A 70 6.34 -5.17 10.92
C ARG A 70 5.57 -6.37 10.37
N ARG A 71 5.46 -7.43 11.16
CA ARG A 71 4.53 -8.53 10.86
C ARG A 71 3.11 -8.03 11.13
N SER A 72 2.19 -8.32 10.23
CA SER A 72 0.78 -8.02 10.50
C SER A 72 0.26 -8.98 11.57
N ALA A 73 -0.57 -8.46 12.47
CA ALA A 73 -1.33 -9.27 13.42
C ALA A 73 -2.56 -9.94 12.75
N ARG A 74 -2.82 -9.61 11.47
CA ARG A 74 -3.96 -10.10 10.71
C ARG A 74 -3.72 -11.54 10.24
N PRO A 75 -4.62 -12.49 10.54
CA PRO A 75 -4.48 -13.85 10.06
C PRO A 75 -4.60 -13.94 8.54
N PRO A 76 -3.83 -14.83 7.87
CA PRO A 76 -3.74 -14.91 6.41
C PRO A 76 -5.05 -15.30 5.70
N ALA A 77 -6.05 -15.80 6.43
CA ALA A 77 -7.34 -16.23 5.88
C ALA A 77 -8.28 -15.08 5.49
N SER A 78 -8.02 -13.83 5.92
CA SER A 78 -8.83 -12.66 5.55
C SER A 78 -8.47 -12.04 4.19
N ARG A 79 -7.57 -12.67 3.42
CA ARG A 79 -7.03 -12.21 2.13
C ARG A 79 -7.94 -12.49 0.92
N ALA A 80 -9.12 -13.06 1.14
CA ALA A 80 -10.05 -13.31 0.04
C ALA A 80 -10.60 -11.96 -0.47
N PRO A 81 -10.54 -11.67 -1.77
CA PRO A 81 -11.16 -10.48 -2.32
C PRO A 81 -12.65 -10.56 -2.01
N THR A 82 -13.16 -9.58 -1.25
CA THR A 82 -14.60 -9.44 -1.06
C THR A 82 -15.18 -8.95 -2.38
N THR A 83 -15.38 -9.87 -3.32
CA THR A 83 -16.21 -9.65 -4.51
C THR A 83 -17.64 -9.46 -4.02
N ARG A 84 -18.00 -8.24 -3.60
CA ARG A 84 -19.40 -7.83 -3.62
C ARG A 84 -19.75 -7.58 -5.08
N MET A 85 -20.05 -8.67 -5.78
CA MET A 85 -20.85 -8.62 -7.00
C MET A 85 -22.21 -8.07 -6.58
N ARG A 86 -22.49 -6.81 -6.97
CA ARG A 86 -23.84 -6.27 -6.96
C ARG A 86 -24.61 -7.06 -8.01
N ALA A 87 -25.44 -8.00 -7.58
CA ALA A 87 -26.56 -8.45 -8.39
C ALA A 87 -27.64 -7.37 -8.26
N THR A 88 -27.84 -6.61 -9.33
CA THR A 88 -29.09 -5.90 -9.58
C THR A 88 -29.72 -6.59 -10.76
N ASP A 89 -30.75 -7.37 -10.48
CA ASP A 89 -31.95 -7.50 -11.31
C ASP A 89 -33.14 -7.62 -10.36
#